data_AF-A0A7J6ILC0-F1
#
_entry.id   AF-A0A7J6ILC0-F1
#
_cell.length_a   1.000
_cell.length_b   1.000
_cell.length_c   1.000
_cell.angle_alpha   90.00
_cell.angle_beta   90.00
_cell.angle_gamma   90.00
#
_symmetry.space_group_name_H-M   'P 1'
#
loop_
_entity.id
_entity.type
_entity.pdbx_description
1 polymer ?
#
loop_
_entity_poly.entity_id
_entity_poly.type
_entity_poly.pdbx_seq_one_letter_code
_entity_poly.pdbx_strand_id
1 'polypeptide(L)'
;MRASLVSMLLVGAVRLVSGSAFTDALGAAPECAVTCALKALPQSPCTIDNTTCLCTNPVFNGFVGDCVKTACTVQEALTVTNLTWTACGFPLTDTTSTARYTLIFLLILPVSFFAVRMIARGLHLTTWGVEDTTIVLAFIFFLPFVPITFVMLNYGLGQDIFKLHPYQITMFLKLLFVLQLFYILDLAVIKASIICLYLRVFSIRSFRTVLWCTQGFNFLLGFSYVLLSLVQCQPLNHYWNGWDGRHPGKCADLNLIGLTHVGLNIGLDVWMLILPASQVYKLNLPLKKKLGVMAMFGVGVFLTIVSIIRIKSLLVFATSFNVTAETLWGIIWSYVELCVGISVACMPAVRQLAVKFFPKLIDLTRQSLTRSTRHNYAQKRYFYDRWIETAEMKSKQLFSLQHEYCYYCTK
;
A
#
# COMPACT_ATOMS: atom_id res chain seq x y z
N MET A 1 -8.02 -12.41 -4.05
CA MET A 1 -8.91 -12.94 -2.99
C MET A 1 -9.46 -11.81 -2.09
N ARG A 2 -10.07 -10.79 -2.70
CA ARG A 2 -10.98 -9.80 -2.08
C ARG A 2 -12.11 -9.47 -3.07
N ALA A 3 -12.62 -10.55 -3.67
CA ALA A 3 -13.82 -10.59 -4.46
C ALA A 3 -14.66 -11.68 -3.80
N SER A 4 -15.42 -11.29 -2.78
CA SER A 4 -16.48 -12.06 -2.12
C SER A 4 -16.89 -11.28 -0.89
N LEU A 5 -17.95 -10.46 -1.03
CA LEU A 5 -18.98 -10.17 -0.01
C LEU A 5 -19.87 -8.95 -0.32
N VAL A 6 -19.75 -8.34 -1.50
CA VAL A 6 -20.69 -7.28 -1.95
C VAL A 6 -21.41 -7.65 -3.27
N SER A 7 -21.17 -8.85 -3.81
CA SER A 7 -21.74 -9.31 -5.10
C SER A 7 -23.14 -9.94 -5.03
N MET A 8 -23.95 -9.69 -4.01
CA MET A 8 -25.37 -10.09 -4.03
C MET A 8 -26.22 -9.10 -3.25
N LEU A 9 -26.53 -7.94 -3.87
CA LEU A 9 -27.80 -7.19 -3.71
C LEU A 9 -27.83 -5.87 -4.51
N LEU A 10 -27.41 -5.85 -5.78
CA LEU A 10 -27.76 -4.75 -6.71
C LEU A 10 -27.97 -5.28 -8.14
N VAL A 11 -28.79 -6.33 -8.30
CA VAL A 11 -29.68 -6.39 -9.46
C VAL A 11 -30.90 -5.56 -9.04
N GLY A 12 -31.03 -4.35 -9.55
CA GLY A 12 -32.21 -3.52 -9.28
C GLY A 12 -31.92 -2.06 -8.93
N ALA A 13 -31.27 -1.34 -9.84
CA ALA A 13 -31.59 0.05 -10.15
C ALA A 13 -30.74 0.50 -11.35
N VAL A 14 -30.96 -0.09 -12.52
CA VAL A 14 -30.89 0.76 -13.71
C VAL A 14 -32.02 1.75 -13.49
N ARG A 15 -31.71 2.95 -13.00
CA ARG A 15 -32.69 4.02 -13.05
C ARG A 15 -33.05 4.14 -14.52
N LEU A 16 -34.34 4.04 -14.85
CA LEU A 16 -34.81 4.41 -16.16
C LEU A 16 -34.40 5.87 -16.35
N VAL A 17 -33.27 6.08 -17.03
CA VAL A 17 -32.84 7.40 -17.46
C VAL A 17 -33.83 7.80 -18.53
N SER A 18 -34.72 8.74 -18.21
CA SER A 18 -35.65 9.28 -19.18
C SER A 18 -34.87 9.86 -20.37
N GLY A 19 -35.37 9.69 -21.59
CA GLY A 19 -34.76 10.23 -22.81
C GLY A 19 -34.46 11.74 -22.74
N SER A 20 -35.18 12.46 -21.87
CA SER A 20 -34.98 13.89 -21.59
C SER A 20 -33.66 14.21 -20.87
N ALA A 21 -33.12 13.31 -20.05
CA ALA A 21 -31.98 13.66 -19.19
C ALA A 21 -30.68 13.91 -19.97
N PHE A 22 -30.47 13.19 -21.09
CA PHE A 22 -29.31 13.40 -21.94
C PHE A 22 -29.47 14.62 -22.85
N THR A 23 -30.69 14.87 -23.35
CA THR A 23 -30.99 16.05 -24.16
C THR A 23 -30.89 17.34 -23.33
N ASP A 24 -31.33 17.31 -22.07
CA ASP A 24 -31.11 18.38 -21.09
C ASP A 24 -29.61 18.58 -20.80
N ALA A 25 -28.85 17.48 -20.65
CA ALA A 25 -27.40 17.54 -20.45
C ALA A 25 -26.64 18.10 -21.67
N LEU A 26 -27.08 17.79 -22.89
CA LEU A 26 -26.60 18.38 -24.14
C LEU A 26 -26.89 19.88 -24.22
N GLY A 27 -28.06 20.31 -23.74
CA GLY A 27 -28.43 21.74 -23.71
C GLY A 27 -27.57 22.56 -22.73
N ALA A 28 -27.09 21.94 -21.66
CA ALA A 28 -26.17 22.55 -20.69
C ALA A 28 -24.68 22.37 -21.03
N ALA A 29 -24.36 21.60 -22.07
CA ALA A 29 -22.98 21.30 -22.45
C ALA A 29 -22.32 22.43 -23.27
N PRO A 30 -21.00 22.61 -23.17
CA PRO A 30 -20.24 23.53 -24.03
C PRO A 30 -20.37 23.17 -25.53
N GLU A 31 -20.35 24.19 -26.39
CA GLU A 31 -20.53 24.04 -27.85
C GLU A 31 -19.53 23.04 -28.48
N CYS A 32 -18.30 23.00 -27.98
CA CYS A 32 -17.26 22.08 -28.44
C CYS A 32 -17.70 20.60 -28.25
N ALA A 33 -18.35 20.30 -27.13
CA ALA A 33 -18.75 18.94 -26.78
C ALA A 33 -20.01 18.51 -27.51
N VAL A 34 -20.95 19.44 -27.74
CA VAL A 34 -22.13 19.22 -28.59
C VAL A 34 -21.68 18.86 -30.00
N THR A 35 -20.71 19.60 -30.55
CA THR A 35 -20.14 19.33 -31.88
C THR A 35 -19.49 17.94 -31.95
N CYS A 36 -18.78 17.53 -30.90
CA CYS A 36 -18.19 16.20 -30.81
C CYS A 36 -19.25 15.08 -30.74
N ALA A 37 -20.30 15.26 -29.94
CA ALA A 37 -21.38 14.29 -29.84
C ALA A 37 -22.11 14.11 -31.18
N LEU A 38 -22.43 15.20 -31.88
CA LEU A 38 -23.09 15.17 -33.19
C LEU A 38 -22.24 14.48 -34.27
N LYS A 39 -20.91 14.65 -34.24
CA LYS A 39 -19.99 13.94 -35.14
C LYS A 39 -19.89 12.45 -34.83
N ALA A 40 -20.10 12.04 -33.58
CA ALA A 40 -20.02 10.65 -33.15
C ALA A 40 -21.29 9.85 -33.45
N LEU A 41 -22.47 10.49 -33.47
CA LEU A 41 -23.76 9.84 -33.78
C LEU A 41 -23.74 8.99 -35.06
N PRO A 42 -23.33 9.50 -36.24
CA PRO A 42 -23.32 8.72 -37.47
C PRO A 42 -22.30 7.57 -37.48
N GLN A 43 -21.36 7.56 -36.53
CA GLN A 43 -20.35 6.50 -36.39
C GLN A 43 -20.78 5.39 -35.41
N SER A 44 -21.94 5.54 -34.80
CA SER A 44 -22.48 4.61 -33.80
C SER A 44 -23.88 4.13 -34.19
N PRO A 45 -24.33 2.97 -33.72
CA PRO A 45 -25.71 2.51 -33.91
C PRO A 45 -26.71 3.26 -32.99
N CYS A 46 -26.27 4.25 -32.21
CA CYS A 46 -27.10 4.93 -31.24
C CYS A 46 -27.86 6.11 -31.87
N THR A 47 -29.13 6.25 -31.50
CA THR A 47 -29.94 7.44 -31.80
C THR A 47 -29.87 8.43 -30.63
N ILE A 48 -30.12 9.72 -30.90
CA ILE A 48 -30.02 10.78 -29.88
C ILE A 48 -31.02 10.59 -28.72
N ASP A 49 -32.14 9.92 -28.98
CA ASP A 49 -33.19 9.65 -27.99
C ASP A 49 -32.88 8.41 -27.12
N ASN A 50 -31.95 7.56 -27.54
CA ASN A 50 -31.60 6.33 -26.83
C ASN A 50 -30.43 6.54 -25.87
N THR A 51 -30.76 7.12 -24.73
CA THR A 51 -29.82 7.44 -23.63
C THR A 51 -29.03 6.22 -23.17
N THR A 52 -29.68 5.07 -23.03
CA THR A 52 -29.02 3.83 -22.63
C THR A 52 -27.93 3.41 -23.63
N CYS A 53 -28.22 3.50 -24.94
CA CYS A 53 -27.22 3.21 -25.98
C CYS A 53 -26.04 4.19 -25.89
N LEU A 54 -26.32 5.49 -25.79
CA LEU A 54 -25.29 6.53 -25.74
C LEU A 54 -24.38 6.37 -24.52
N CYS A 55 -24.94 6.00 -23.36
CA CYS A 55 -24.16 5.79 -22.13
C CYS A 55 -23.31 4.51 -22.16
N THR A 56 -23.75 3.44 -22.83
CA THR A 56 -23.11 2.12 -22.75
C THR A 56 -22.27 1.74 -23.97
N ASN A 57 -22.46 2.42 -25.11
CA ASN A 57 -21.79 2.06 -26.35
C ASN A 57 -20.31 2.50 -26.35
N PRO A 58 -19.36 1.56 -26.46
CA PRO A 58 -17.93 1.88 -26.39
C PRO A 58 -17.41 2.66 -27.61
N VAL A 59 -18.04 2.48 -28.79
CA VAL A 59 -17.65 3.20 -30.01
C VAL A 59 -18.02 4.67 -29.88
N PHE A 60 -19.26 4.95 -29.49
CA PHE A 60 -19.72 6.32 -29.24
C PHE A 60 -18.86 7.00 -28.16
N ASN A 61 -18.70 6.36 -27.00
CA ASN A 61 -17.92 6.91 -25.89
C ASN A 61 -16.44 7.13 -26.24
N GLY A 62 -15.84 6.25 -27.04
CA GLY A 62 -14.48 6.41 -27.54
C GLY A 62 -14.32 7.63 -28.44
N PHE A 63 -15.18 7.76 -29.46
CA PHE A 63 -15.14 8.89 -30.39
C PHE A 63 -15.41 10.23 -29.71
N VAL A 64 -16.43 10.30 -28.85
CA VAL A 64 -16.73 11.51 -28.09
C VAL A 64 -15.58 11.85 -27.16
N GLY A 65 -15.03 10.86 -26.44
CA GLY A 65 -13.90 11.06 -25.54
C GLY A 65 -12.67 11.62 -26.24
N ASP A 66 -12.29 11.07 -27.39
CA ASP A 66 -11.10 11.53 -28.14
C ASP A 66 -11.33 12.88 -28.83
N CYS A 67 -12.54 13.16 -29.30
CA CYS A 67 -12.91 14.47 -29.82
C CYS A 67 -12.90 15.54 -28.73
N VAL A 68 -13.50 15.29 -27.57
CA VAL A 68 -13.53 16.25 -26.46
C VAL A 68 -12.13 16.57 -25.95
N LYS A 69 -11.24 15.57 -25.85
CA LYS A 69 -9.83 15.80 -25.46
C LYS A 69 -9.07 16.73 -26.41
N THR A 70 -9.44 16.75 -27.69
CA THR A 70 -8.72 17.52 -28.72
C THR A 70 -9.39 18.85 -29.03
N ALA A 71 -10.72 18.94 -28.95
CA ALA A 71 -11.49 20.11 -29.36
C ALA A 71 -11.96 21.00 -28.20
N CYS A 72 -12.01 20.48 -26.96
CA CYS A 72 -12.46 21.24 -25.79
C CYS A 72 -11.30 21.58 -24.85
N THR A 73 -11.48 22.63 -24.04
CA THR A 73 -10.59 22.89 -22.90
C THR A 73 -10.75 21.82 -21.81
N VAL A 74 -9.75 21.66 -20.95
CA VAL A 74 -9.81 20.69 -19.84
C VAL A 74 -10.99 20.97 -18.91
N GLN A 75 -11.30 22.24 -18.65
CA GLN A 75 -12.44 22.62 -17.81
C GLN A 75 -13.77 22.20 -18.45
N GLU A 76 -13.95 22.45 -19.75
CA GLU A 76 -15.13 22.02 -20.48
C GLU A 76 -15.24 20.49 -20.52
N ALA A 77 -14.13 19.78 -20.72
CA ALA A 77 -14.11 18.32 -20.68
C ALA A 77 -14.55 17.76 -19.32
N LEU A 78 -14.12 18.37 -18.21
CA LEU A 78 -14.59 18.00 -16.86
C LEU A 78 -16.08 18.30 -16.68
N THR A 79 -16.56 19.47 -17.11
CA THR A 79 -17.98 19.82 -17.05
C THR A 79 -18.84 18.83 -17.83
N VAL A 80 -18.44 18.50 -19.06
CA VAL A 80 -19.11 17.52 -19.91
C VAL A 80 -19.12 16.15 -19.26
N THR A 81 -17.99 15.72 -18.69
CA THR A 81 -17.90 14.44 -17.98
C THR A 81 -18.88 14.40 -16.80
N ASN A 82 -18.99 15.47 -16.01
CA ASN A 82 -19.94 15.53 -14.90
C ASN A 82 -21.42 15.47 -15.38
N LEU A 83 -21.74 16.25 -16.42
CA LEU A 83 -23.09 16.27 -17.01
C LEU A 83 -23.47 14.91 -17.60
N THR A 84 -22.57 14.26 -18.33
CA THR A 84 -22.84 12.93 -18.91
C THR A 84 -22.89 11.84 -17.85
N TRP A 85 -22.03 11.88 -16.83
CA TRP A 85 -22.04 10.90 -15.73
C TRP A 85 -23.36 10.94 -14.95
N THR A 86 -23.84 12.16 -14.67
CA THR A 86 -25.11 12.39 -13.98
C THR A 86 -26.31 12.03 -14.86
N ALA A 87 -26.29 12.39 -16.14
CA ALA A 87 -27.33 12.01 -17.10
C ALA A 87 -27.44 10.49 -17.26
N CYS A 88 -26.31 9.77 -17.32
CA CYS A 88 -26.27 8.32 -17.41
C CYS A 88 -26.61 7.60 -16.09
N GLY A 89 -26.76 8.34 -14.98
CA GLY A 89 -27.03 7.77 -13.67
C GLY A 89 -25.91 6.87 -13.13
N PHE A 90 -24.67 7.09 -13.57
CA PHE A 90 -23.53 6.33 -13.09
C PHE A 90 -23.23 6.66 -11.62
N PRO A 91 -22.83 5.67 -10.80
CA PRO A 91 -22.52 5.92 -9.41
C PRO A 91 -21.32 6.87 -9.32
N LEU A 92 -21.47 7.93 -8.51
CA LEU A 92 -20.37 8.81 -8.17
C LEU A 92 -19.54 8.15 -7.07
N THR A 93 -18.22 8.24 -7.21
CA THR A 93 -17.28 7.75 -6.21
C THR A 93 -17.19 8.78 -5.09
N ASP A 94 -17.61 8.40 -3.88
CA ASP A 94 -17.32 9.15 -2.66
C ASP A 94 -16.87 8.19 -1.55
N THR A 95 -15.56 8.15 -1.34
CA THR A 95 -14.93 7.28 -0.33
C THR A 95 -14.32 8.06 0.83
N THR A 96 -14.66 9.35 0.93
CA THR A 96 -14.09 10.29 1.92
C THR A 96 -14.32 9.87 3.36
N SER A 97 -15.53 9.39 3.68
CA SER A 97 -15.89 8.95 5.04
C SER A 97 -15.12 7.70 5.45
N THR A 98 -15.07 6.71 4.56
CA THR A 98 -14.32 5.46 4.79
C THR A 98 -12.83 5.74 4.96
N ALA A 99 -12.27 6.64 4.14
CA ALA A 99 -10.90 7.08 4.26
C ALA A 99 -10.63 7.74 5.62
N ARG A 100 -11.52 8.65 6.06
CA ARG A 100 -11.39 9.36 7.34
C ARG A 100 -11.30 8.41 8.52
N TYR A 101 -12.22 7.44 8.62
CA TYR A 101 -12.19 6.44 9.70
C TYR A 101 -10.96 5.54 9.64
N THR A 102 -10.56 5.15 8.42
CA THR A 102 -9.37 4.31 8.21
C THR A 102 -8.09 5.02 8.67
N LEU A 103 -7.91 6.29 8.34
CA LEU A 103 -6.75 7.08 8.75
C LEU A 103 -6.67 7.26 10.27
N ILE A 104 -7.80 7.56 10.93
CA ILE A 104 -7.86 7.67 12.40
C ILE A 104 -7.48 6.35 13.05
N PHE A 105 -8.04 5.24 12.57
CA PHE A 105 -7.74 3.92 13.12
C PHE A 105 -6.25 3.56 12.96
N LEU A 106 -5.68 3.83 11.78
CA LEU A 106 -4.26 3.56 11.50
C LEU A 106 -3.30 4.43 12.31
N LEU A 107 -3.70 5.64 12.73
CA LEU A 107 -2.89 6.53 13.56
C LEU A 107 -2.62 5.98 14.97
N ILE A 108 -3.55 5.19 15.52
CA ILE A 108 -3.44 4.64 16.88
C ILE A 108 -2.19 3.76 17.02
N LEU A 109 -1.86 3.01 15.97
CA LEU A 109 -0.76 2.05 15.98
C LEU A 109 0.62 2.72 16.16
N PRO A 110 1.11 3.61 15.28
CA PRO A 110 2.42 4.24 15.45
C PRO A 110 2.49 5.10 16.71
N VAL A 111 1.42 5.80 17.07
CA VAL A 111 1.37 6.66 18.28
C VAL A 111 1.57 5.81 19.54
N SER A 112 0.86 4.68 19.66
CA SER A 112 0.99 3.80 20.83
C SER A 112 2.39 3.20 20.94
N PHE A 113 2.96 2.68 19.84
CA PHE A 113 4.30 2.10 19.83
C PHE A 113 5.38 3.14 20.13
N PHE A 114 5.26 4.34 19.57
CA PHE A 114 6.15 5.45 19.84
C PHE A 114 6.07 5.91 21.31
N ALA A 115 4.86 6.09 21.84
CA ALA A 115 4.66 6.47 23.23
C ALA A 115 5.28 5.47 24.20
N VAL A 116 5.06 4.16 23.98
CA VAL A 116 5.67 3.10 24.80
C VAL A 116 7.19 3.18 24.75
N ARG A 117 7.78 3.41 23.57
CA ARG A 117 9.23 3.60 23.43
C ARG A 117 9.72 4.82 24.21
N MET A 118 9.04 5.97 24.09
CA MET A 118 9.44 7.20 24.78
C MET A 118 9.32 7.08 26.30
N ILE A 119 8.27 6.45 26.80
CA ILE A 119 8.11 6.14 28.22
C ILE A 119 9.26 5.23 28.70
N ALA A 120 9.65 4.22 27.91
CA ALA A 120 10.79 3.35 28.24
C ALA A 120 12.09 4.13 28.48
N ARG A 121 12.33 5.15 27.64
CA ARG A 121 13.52 6.00 27.70
C ARG A 121 13.41 7.02 28.84
N GLY A 122 12.25 7.65 29.01
CA GLY A 122 12.00 8.62 30.08
C GLY A 122 12.10 8.02 31.48
N LEU A 123 11.72 6.74 31.64
CA LEU A 123 11.90 5.99 32.89
C LEU A 123 13.33 5.44 33.08
N HIS A 124 14.29 5.83 32.22
CA HIS A 124 15.69 5.39 32.24
C HIS A 124 15.89 3.87 32.26
N LEU A 125 14.93 3.10 31.71
CA LEU A 125 15.00 1.65 31.72
C LEU A 125 16.03 1.12 30.72
N THR A 126 16.41 1.95 29.75
CA THR A 126 17.31 1.65 28.64
C THR A 126 18.03 2.92 28.19
N THR A 127 19.28 2.84 27.71
CA THR A 127 20.08 4.03 27.34
C THR A 127 19.67 4.62 26.00
N TRP A 128 19.62 5.95 25.93
CA TRP A 128 19.36 6.70 24.70
C TRP A 128 20.43 6.40 23.65
N GLY A 129 20.00 6.05 22.44
CA GLY A 129 20.87 5.79 21.30
C GLY A 129 20.55 6.69 20.11
N VAL A 130 21.41 6.64 19.09
CA VAL A 130 21.20 7.38 17.83
C VAL A 130 19.89 6.97 17.17
N GLU A 131 19.49 5.70 17.29
CA GLU A 131 18.22 5.22 16.75
C GLU A 131 16.99 5.86 17.43
N ASP A 132 17.11 6.35 18.67
CA ASP A 132 16.04 7.09 19.35
C ASP A 132 15.90 8.51 18.77
N THR A 133 17.02 9.17 18.45
CA THR A 133 16.97 10.49 17.79
C THR A 133 16.37 10.42 16.40
N THR A 134 16.71 9.38 15.63
CA THR A 134 16.19 9.22 14.26
C THR A 134 14.70 8.86 14.26
N ILE A 135 14.20 8.05 15.20
CA ILE A 135 12.77 7.73 15.25
C ILE A 135 11.92 8.91 15.73
N VAL A 136 12.45 9.75 16.63
CA VAL A 136 11.79 11.02 17.01
C VAL A 136 11.70 11.94 15.80
N LEU A 137 12.77 12.03 15.00
CA LEU A 137 12.77 12.81 13.76
C LEU A 137 11.77 12.28 12.73
N ALA A 138 11.68 10.96 12.54
CA ALA A 138 10.63 10.35 11.70
C ALA A 138 9.24 10.75 12.18
N PHE A 139 8.97 10.61 13.49
CA PHE A 139 7.67 11.00 14.05
C PHE A 139 7.33 12.49 13.85
N ILE A 140 8.34 13.37 13.87
CA ILE A 140 8.17 14.80 13.55
C ILE A 140 7.77 15.00 12.08
N PHE A 141 8.36 14.27 11.13
CA PHE A 141 7.96 14.35 9.71
C PHE A 141 6.60 13.69 9.44
N PHE A 142 6.26 12.65 10.18
CA PHE A 142 4.95 11.99 10.12
C PHE A 142 3.82 12.90 10.62
N LEU A 143 4.07 13.74 11.64
CA LEU A 143 3.04 14.59 12.25
C LEU A 143 2.32 15.52 11.26
N PRO A 144 2.99 16.27 10.35
CA PRO A 144 2.34 17.05 9.30
C PRO A 144 1.62 16.22 8.25
N PHE A 145 2.09 14.99 7.98
CA PHE A 145 1.49 14.10 6.98
C PHE A 145 0.00 13.82 7.28
N VAL A 146 -0.32 13.67 8.56
CA VAL A 146 -1.68 13.39 9.05
C VAL A 146 -2.68 14.52 8.73
N PRO A 147 -2.56 15.75 9.28
CA PRO A 147 -3.53 16.82 9.03
C PRO A 147 -3.57 17.24 7.57
N ILE A 148 -2.46 17.20 6.82
CA ILE A 148 -2.47 17.47 5.38
C ILE A 148 -3.42 16.52 4.66
N THR A 149 -3.33 15.21 4.98
CA THR A 149 -4.23 14.20 4.39
C THR A 149 -5.69 14.46 4.74
N PHE A 150 -6.00 14.87 5.99
CA PHE A 150 -7.37 15.24 6.37
C PHE A 150 -7.88 16.48 5.63
N VAL A 151 -7.02 17.49 5.43
CA VAL A 151 -7.37 18.67 4.66
C VAL A 151 -7.63 18.30 3.19
N MET A 152 -6.84 17.40 2.61
CA MET A 152 -7.06 16.90 1.24
C MET A 152 -8.41 16.21 1.05
N LEU A 153 -8.93 15.51 2.06
CA LEU A 153 -10.29 14.93 2.01
C LEU A 153 -11.38 15.99 1.83
N ASN A 154 -11.16 17.22 2.32
CA ASN A 154 -12.10 18.33 2.13
C ASN A 154 -11.93 19.03 0.76
N TYR A 155 -10.82 18.78 0.07
CA TYR A 155 -10.53 19.30 -1.27
C TYR A 155 -10.68 18.26 -2.38
N GLY A 156 -11.42 17.18 -2.13
CA GLY A 156 -11.82 16.22 -3.16
C GLY A 156 -11.01 14.92 -3.23
N LEU A 157 -10.12 14.65 -2.28
CA LEU A 157 -9.45 13.34 -2.21
C LEU A 157 -10.47 12.22 -2.01
N GLY A 158 -10.50 11.25 -2.93
CA GLY A 158 -11.47 10.15 -2.91
C GLY A 158 -12.83 10.48 -3.54
N GLN A 159 -12.93 11.62 -4.23
CA GLN A 159 -14.07 12.04 -5.03
C GLN A 159 -13.70 12.18 -6.49
N ASP A 160 -14.68 12.04 -7.37
CA ASP A 160 -14.47 12.20 -8.82
C ASP A 160 -14.03 13.62 -9.20
N ILE A 161 -12.94 13.73 -9.98
CA ILE A 161 -12.32 15.02 -10.31
C ILE A 161 -13.26 15.98 -11.01
N PHE A 162 -14.17 15.46 -11.84
CA PHE A 162 -15.15 16.24 -12.60
C PHE A 162 -16.27 16.84 -11.75
N LYS A 163 -16.40 16.42 -10.49
CA LYS A 163 -17.33 17.03 -9.52
C LYS A 163 -16.72 18.24 -8.80
N LEU A 164 -15.40 18.42 -8.88
CA LEU A 164 -14.66 19.43 -8.12
C LEU A 164 -14.62 20.77 -8.84
N HIS A 165 -14.63 21.85 -8.05
CA HIS A 165 -14.37 23.18 -8.58
C HIS A 165 -12.88 23.33 -8.94
N PRO A 166 -12.53 24.14 -9.97
CA PRO A 166 -11.14 24.39 -10.38
C PRO A 166 -10.18 24.76 -9.23
N TYR A 167 -10.64 25.59 -8.29
CA TYR A 167 -9.85 25.96 -7.11
C TYR A 167 -9.53 24.76 -6.20
N GLN A 168 -10.48 23.83 -6.03
CA GLN A 168 -10.27 22.63 -5.22
C GLN A 168 -9.21 21.73 -5.85
N ILE A 169 -9.22 21.57 -7.18
CA ILE A 169 -8.21 20.79 -7.93
C ILE A 169 -6.82 21.40 -7.72
N THR A 170 -6.66 22.71 -7.89
CA THR A 170 -5.38 23.39 -7.66
C THR A 170 -4.89 23.24 -6.21
N MET A 171 -5.79 23.38 -5.22
CA MET A 171 -5.42 23.20 -3.81
C MET A 171 -5.06 21.75 -3.48
N PHE A 172 -5.80 20.79 -4.04
CA PHE A 172 -5.50 19.36 -3.93
C PHE A 172 -4.10 19.04 -4.44
N LEU A 173 -3.73 19.53 -5.64
CA LEU A 173 -2.41 19.29 -6.24
C LEU A 173 -1.29 19.94 -5.42
N LYS A 174 -1.51 21.15 -4.86
CA LYS A 174 -0.55 21.77 -3.94
C LYS A 174 -0.30 20.91 -2.70
N LEU A 175 -1.37 20.41 -2.08
CA LEU A 175 -1.26 19.56 -0.90
C LEU A 175 -0.62 18.21 -1.24
N LEU A 176 -0.93 17.64 -2.41
CA LEU A 176 -0.31 16.40 -2.90
C LEU A 176 1.20 16.54 -3.06
N PHE A 177 1.66 17.67 -3.58
CA PHE A 177 3.09 17.98 -3.70
C PHE A 177 3.79 18.01 -2.33
N VAL A 178 3.21 18.72 -1.38
CA VAL A 178 3.76 18.82 -0.01
C VAL A 178 3.76 17.44 0.65
N LEU A 179 2.67 16.68 0.50
CA LEU A 179 2.54 15.33 1.04
C LEU A 179 3.61 14.38 0.46
N GLN A 180 3.90 14.49 -0.84
CA GLN A 180 4.97 13.73 -1.51
C GLN A 180 6.34 14.00 -0.86
N LEU A 181 6.67 15.26 -0.56
CA LEU A 181 7.94 15.61 0.08
C LEU A 181 8.05 15.03 1.50
N PHE A 182 7.01 15.18 2.32
CA PHE A 182 6.99 14.59 3.66
C PHE A 182 7.08 13.06 3.62
N TYR A 183 6.43 12.41 2.65
CA TYR A 183 6.52 10.97 2.45
C TYR A 183 7.97 10.52 2.18
N ILE A 184 8.67 11.18 1.24
CA ILE A 184 10.05 10.82 0.88
C ILE A 184 10.98 11.00 2.09
N LEU A 185 10.85 12.13 2.81
CA LEU A 185 11.66 12.43 3.99
C LEU A 185 11.40 11.45 5.13
N ASP A 186 10.14 11.21 5.48
CA ASP A 186 9.76 10.33 6.58
C ASP A 186 10.21 8.89 6.31
N LEU A 187 9.97 8.38 5.10
CA LEU A 187 10.39 7.03 4.72
C LEU A 187 11.92 6.85 4.82
N ALA A 188 12.70 7.83 4.34
CA ALA A 188 14.16 7.80 4.44
C ALA A 188 14.63 7.79 5.91
N VAL A 189 14.00 8.59 6.78
CA VAL A 189 14.36 8.66 8.21
C VAL A 189 13.93 7.41 8.98
N ILE A 190 12.77 6.81 8.66
CA ILE A 190 12.33 5.52 9.21
C ILE A 190 13.35 4.43 8.88
N LYS A 191 13.75 4.30 7.60
CA LYS A 191 14.76 3.33 7.17
C LYS A 191 16.10 3.57 7.87
N ALA A 192 16.49 4.83 8.00
CA ALA A 192 17.68 5.21 8.76
C ALA A 192 17.61 4.73 10.21
N SER A 193 16.47 4.93 10.87
CA SER A 193 16.27 4.49 12.25
C SER A 193 16.40 2.97 12.41
N ILE A 194 15.89 2.19 11.45
CA ILE A 194 15.99 0.73 11.46
C ILE A 194 17.45 0.29 11.24
N ILE A 195 18.19 0.95 10.33
CA ILE A 195 19.61 0.66 10.11
C ILE A 195 20.45 1.01 11.34
N CYS A 196 20.18 2.14 12.00
CA CYS A 196 20.83 2.51 13.27
C CYS A 196 20.56 1.48 14.37
N LEU A 197 19.34 0.94 14.44
CA LEU A 197 19.02 -0.16 15.33
C LEU A 197 19.85 -1.41 15.00
N TYR A 198 20.02 -1.76 13.73
CA TYR A 198 20.87 -2.90 13.34
C TYR A 198 22.33 -2.69 13.70
N LEU A 199 22.87 -1.47 13.55
CA LEU A 199 24.22 -1.10 13.99
C LEU A 199 24.40 -1.24 15.50
N ARG A 200 23.35 -1.02 16.29
CA ARG A 200 23.36 -1.21 17.75
C ARG A 200 23.29 -2.68 18.15
N VAL A 201 22.55 -3.51 17.40
CA VAL A 201 22.36 -4.93 17.70
C VAL A 201 23.56 -5.79 17.30
N PHE A 202 24.17 -5.51 16.13
CA PHE A 202 25.24 -6.33 15.57
C PHE A 202 26.59 -5.62 15.67
N SER A 203 27.56 -6.26 16.32
CA SER A 203 28.92 -5.72 16.55
C SER A 203 29.96 -6.11 15.49
N ILE A 204 29.61 -7.01 14.55
CA ILE A 204 30.54 -7.58 13.56
C ILE A 204 31.00 -6.49 12.56
N ARG A 205 32.31 -6.26 12.44
CA ARG A 205 32.89 -5.16 11.66
C ARG A 205 32.48 -5.18 10.18
N SER A 206 32.59 -6.33 9.50
CA SER A 206 32.21 -6.45 8.09
C SER A 206 30.72 -6.18 7.86
N PHE A 207 29.86 -6.62 8.78
CA PHE A 207 28.41 -6.36 8.70
C PHE A 207 28.08 -4.88 8.95
N ARG A 208 28.77 -4.23 9.88
CA ARG A 208 28.62 -2.78 10.13
C ARG A 208 29.01 -1.95 8.92
N THR A 209 30.05 -2.34 8.17
CA THR A 209 30.40 -1.65 6.92
C THR A 209 29.25 -1.71 5.91
N VAL A 210 28.63 -2.89 5.73
CA VAL A 210 27.47 -3.05 4.84
C VAL A 210 26.29 -2.19 5.28
N LEU A 211 26.04 -2.09 6.60
CA LEU A 211 24.98 -1.24 7.14
C LEU A 211 25.25 0.25 6.89
N TRP A 212 26.48 0.73 7.07
CA TRP A 212 26.84 2.11 6.76
C TRP A 212 26.75 2.41 5.25
N CYS A 213 27.15 1.49 4.38
CA CYS A 213 26.94 1.62 2.94
C CYS A 213 25.44 1.69 2.61
N THR A 214 24.62 0.85 3.24
CA THR A 214 23.16 0.85 3.06
C THR A 214 22.54 2.17 3.55
N GLN A 215 23.05 2.71 4.67
CA GLN A 215 22.63 4.01 5.18
C GLN A 215 22.98 5.15 4.21
N GLY A 216 24.20 5.13 3.65
CA GLY A 216 24.62 6.10 2.64
C GLY A 216 23.75 6.04 1.39
N PHE A 217 23.46 4.83 0.91
CA PHE A 217 22.55 4.62 -0.23
C PHE A 217 21.13 5.13 0.06
N ASN A 218 20.56 4.82 1.24
CA ASN A 218 19.25 5.31 1.65
C ASN A 218 19.19 6.85 1.69
N PHE A 219 20.23 7.49 2.23
CA PHE A 219 20.33 8.95 2.26
C PHE A 219 20.41 9.55 0.86
N LEU A 220 21.27 9.01 -0.01
CA LEU A 220 21.42 9.49 -1.39
C LEU A 220 20.12 9.31 -2.18
N LEU A 221 19.45 8.18 -2.01
CA LEU A 221 18.15 7.92 -2.62
C LEU A 221 17.13 8.96 -2.17
N GLY A 222 16.89 9.12 -0.86
CA GLY A 222 15.94 10.10 -0.34
C GLY A 222 16.26 11.53 -0.78
N PHE A 223 17.52 11.94 -0.68
CA PHE A 223 17.99 13.27 -1.08
C PHE A 223 17.79 13.53 -2.58
N SER A 224 18.12 12.55 -3.43
CA SER A 224 17.94 12.67 -4.88
C SER A 224 16.47 12.84 -5.27
N TYR A 225 15.55 12.12 -4.62
CA TYR A 225 14.11 12.23 -4.90
C TYR A 225 13.48 13.51 -4.33
N VAL A 226 14.00 14.06 -3.23
CA VAL A 226 13.60 15.39 -2.76
C VAL A 226 13.99 16.45 -3.79
N LEU A 227 15.25 16.46 -4.23
CA LEU A 227 15.72 17.36 -5.28
C LEU A 227 14.91 17.21 -6.57
N LEU A 228 14.73 15.97 -7.03
CA LEU A 228 13.94 15.65 -8.22
C LEU A 228 12.52 16.19 -8.09
N SER A 229 11.89 16.03 -6.92
CA SER A 229 10.54 16.55 -6.67
C SER A 229 10.49 18.09 -6.77
N LEU A 230 11.53 18.79 -6.31
CA LEU A 230 11.61 20.26 -6.41
C LEU A 230 11.81 20.75 -7.86
N VAL A 231 12.44 19.94 -8.72
CA VAL A 231 12.75 20.33 -10.11
C VAL A 231 11.89 19.61 -11.16
N GLN A 232 10.96 18.74 -10.75
CA GLN A 232 10.17 17.88 -11.64
C GLN A 232 9.30 18.67 -12.64
N CYS A 233 8.99 19.92 -12.34
CA CYS A 233 8.28 20.83 -13.23
C CYS A 233 9.01 22.17 -13.34
N GLN A 234 9.01 22.74 -14.53
CA GLN A 234 9.62 24.04 -14.84
C GLN A 234 8.58 24.95 -15.51
N PRO A 235 8.16 26.06 -14.86
CA PRO A 235 8.39 26.41 -13.44
C PRO A 235 7.69 25.46 -12.45
N LEU A 236 8.15 25.41 -11.18
CA LEU A 236 7.58 24.51 -10.16
C LEU A 236 6.07 24.70 -9.96
N ASN A 237 5.58 25.93 -10.07
CA ASN A 237 4.15 26.23 -9.95
C ASN A 237 3.28 25.57 -11.04
N HIS A 238 3.89 25.12 -12.14
CA HIS A 238 3.21 24.35 -13.18
C HIS A 238 2.72 23.00 -12.67
N TYR A 239 3.30 22.42 -11.60
CA TYR A 239 2.83 21.16 -11.02
C TYR A 239 1.34 21.22 -10.59
N TRP A 240 0.92 22.33 -9.98
CA TRP A 240 -0.44 22.49 -9.47
C TRP A 240 -1.32 23.43 -10.29
N ASN A 241 -0.75 24.23 -11.19
CA ASN A 241 -1.52 25.09 -12.09
C ASN A 241 -1.64 24.53 -13.52
N GLY A 242 -0.77 23.60 -13.93
CA GLY A 242 -0.70 23.09 -15.30
C GLY A 242 -1.86 22.19 -15.73
N TRP A 243 -2.69 21.73 -14.77
CA TRP A 243 -3.81 20.83 -15.06
C TRP A 243 -4.86 21.44 -15.99
N ASP A 244 -5.00 22.77 -16.04
CA ASP A 244 -5.99 23.46 -16.87
C ASP A 244 -5.53 23.68 -18.32
N GLY A 245 -4.27 23.36 -18.64
CA GLY A 245 -3.68 23.56 -19.96
C GLY A 245 -3.45 25.04 -20.35
N ARG A 246 -3.74 26.00 -19.46
CA ARG A 246 -3.59 27.44 -19.73
C ARG A 246 -2.24 27.99 -19.26
N HIS A 247 -1.65 27.35 -18.26
CA HIS A 247 -0.39 27.79 -17.67
C HIS A 247 0.80 27.20 -18.43
N PRO A 248 1.70 28.03 -19.01
CA PRO A 248 2.87 27.52 -19.70
C PRO A 248 3.84 26.84 -18.72
N GLY A 249 4.40 25.72 -19.15
CA GLY A 249 5.37 24.96 -18.39
C GLY A 249 5.46 23.53 -18.91
N LYS A 250 6.45 22.80 -18.41
CA LYS A 250 6.61 21.37 -18.69
C LYS A 250 7.02 20.65 -17.42
N CYS A 251 6.48 19.46 -17.24
CA CYS A 251 6.93 18.52 -16.22
C CYS A 251 7.68 17.36 -16.88
N ALA A 252 8.62 16.79 -16.15
CA ALA A 252 9.13 15.45 -16.45
C ALA A 252 7.99 14.42 -16.28
N ASP A 253 8.21 13.21 -16.78
CA ASP A 253 7.25 12.13 -16.63
C ASP A 253 7.08 11.75 -15.14
N LEU A 254 6.04 12.30 -14.51
CA LEU A 254 5.73 12.12 -13.09
C LEU A 254 5.46 10.66 -12.77
N ASN A 255 4.90 9.90 -13.72
CA ASN A 255 4.64 8.47 -13.55
C ASN A 255 5.96 7.68 -13.53
N LEU A 256 6.87 7.97 -14.45
CA LEU A 256 8.20 7.34 -14.47
C LEU A 256 8.99 7.66 -13.19
N ILE A 257 8.95 8.91 -12.73
CA ILE A 257 9.57 9.33 -11.46
C ILE A 257 8.97 8.54 -10.29
N GLY A 258 7.64 8.45 -10.21
CA GLY A 258 6.94 7.68 -9.18
C GLY A 258 7.27 6.19 -9.22
N LEU A 259 7.30 5.59 -10.40
CA LEU A 259 7.57 4.15 -10.58
C LEU A 259 9.00 3.78 -10.19
N THR A 260 9.99 4.61 -10.59
CA THR A 260 11.39 4.41 -10.18
C THR A 260 11.55 4.58 -8.67
N HIS A 261 10.89 5.57 -8.07
CA HIS A 261 10.93 5.79 -6.63
C HIS A 261 10.41 4.59 -5.84
N VAL A 262 9.26 4.04 -6.26
CA VAL A 262 8.67 2.87 -5.62
C VAL A 262 9.51 1.62 -5.84
N GLY A 263 10.00 1.39 -7.07
CA GLY A 263 10.84 0.24 -7.38
C GLY A 263 12.12 0.19 -6.56
N LEU A 264 12.86 1.31 -6.48
CA LEU A 264 14.10 1.38 -5.71
C LEU A 264 13.85 1.25 -4.20
N ASN A 265 12.76 1.83 -3.68
CA ASN A 265 12.41 1.69 -2.27
C ASN A 265 12.06 0.26 -1.89
N ILE A 266 11.26 -0.44 -2.70
CA ILE A 266 10.95 -1.86 -2.50
C ILE A 266 12.22 -2.70 -2.53
N GLY A 267 13.12 -2.44 -3.48
CA GLY A 267 14.42 -3.11 -3.55
C GLY A 267 15.23 -2.92 -2.26
N LEU A 268 15.23 -1.71 -1.71
CA LEU A 268 15.88 -1.40 -0.44
C LEU A 268 15.20 -2.10 0.75
N ASP A 269 13.87 -2.22 0.75
CA ASP A 269 13.14 -2.93 1.82
C ASP A 269 13.44 -4.43 1.82
N VAL A 270 13.48 -5.05 0.64
CA VAL A 270 13.91 -6.45 0.48
C VAL A 270 15.36 -6.63 0.94
N TRP A 271 16.24 -5.70 0.59
CA TRP A 271 17.64 -5.72 1.04
C TRP A 271 17.74 -5.62 2.57
N MET A 272 17.02 -4.69 3.19
CA MET A 272 16.97 -4.51 4.64
C MET A 272 16.41 -5.74 5.37
N LEU A 273 15.52 -6.50 4.73
CA LEU A 273 15.06 -7.80 5.24
C LEU A 273 16.14 -8.90 5.14
N ILE A 274 16.89 -8.96 4.04
CA ILE A 274 17.94 -9.98 3.85
C ILE A 274 19.06 -9.80 4.87
N LEU A 275 19.41 -8.55 5.19
CA LEU A 275 20.53 -8.19 6.05
C LEU A 275 20.54 -8.95 7.39
N PRO A 276 19.56 -8.77 8.29
CA PRO A 276 19.61 -9.49 9.56
C PRO A 276 19.27 -10.99 9.36
N ALA A 277 18.55 -11.40 8.31
CA ALA A 277 18.18 -12.80 8.10
C ALA A 277 19.44 -13.65 7.86
N SER A 278 20.38 -13.10 7.08
CA SER A 278 21.68 -13.70 6.83
C SER A 278 22.49 -13.94 8.11
N GLN A 279 22.39 -13.02 9.09
CA GLN A 279 23.09 -13.12 10.37
C GLN A 279 22.45 -14.16 11.29
N VAL A 280 21.13 -14.22 11.29
CA VAL A 280 20.36 -15.13 12.15
C VAL A 280 20.47 -16.58 11.67
N TYR A 281 20.52 -16.78 10.35
CA TYR A 281 20.74 -18.12 9.79
C TYR A 281 22.10 -18.70 10.19
N LYS A 282 23.14 -17.86 10.28
CA LYS A 282 24.49 -18.28 10.69
C LYS A 282 24.65 -18.48 12.19
N LEU A 283 23.73 -17.97 13.02
CA LEU A 283 23.86 -17.98 14.47
C LEU A 283 22.96 -19.04 15.11
N ASN A 284 23.58 -20.01 15.81
CA ASN A 284 22.89 -21.05 16.59
C ASN A 284 22.20 -20.48 17.85
N LEU A 285 21.19 -19.65 17.67
CA LEU A 285 20.44 -19.04 18.76
C LEU A 285 19.44 -20.03 19.37
N PRO A 286 19.29 -20.06 20.71
CA PRO A 286 18.22 -20.80 21.35
C PRO A 286 16.86 -20.28 20.88
N LEU A 287 15.90 -21.19 20.69
CA LEU A 287 14.55 -20.94 20.12
C LEU A 287 13.86 -19.67 20.64
N LYS A 288 14.08 -19.32 21.91
CA LYS A 288 13.55 -18.11 22.58
C LYS A 288 14.02 -16.79 21.94
N LYS A 289 15.31 -16.70 21.60
CA LYS A 289 15.89 -15.51 20.93
C LYS A 289 15.54 -15.51 19.45
N LYS A 290 15.50 -16.70 18.84
CA LYS A 290 15.11 -16.92 17.44
C LYS A 290 13.68 -16.45 17.15
N LEU A 291 12.71 -16.75 18.03
CA LEU A 291 11.29 -16.38 17.79
C LEU A 291 11.05 -14.86 17.79
N GLY A 292 11.63 -14.11 18.73
CA GLY A 292 11.45 -12.65 18.75
C GLY A 292 12.16 -11.94 17.59
N VAL A 293 13.20 -12.57 17.05
CA VAL A 293 13.87 -12.09 15.84
C VAL A 293 13.04 -12.44 14.60
N MET A 294 12.48 -13.65 14.51
CA MET A 294 11.53 -14.04 13.45
C MET A 294 10.26 -13.17 13.43
N ALA A 295 9.76 -12.73 14.59
CA ALA A 295 8.63 -11.80 14.66
C ALA A 295 8.97 -10.45 14.03
N MET A 296 10.18 -9.92 14.25
CA MET A 296 10.65 -8.69 13.60
C MET A 296 10.79 -8.84 12.08
N PHE A 297 11.22 -10.01 11.60
CA PHE A 297 11.22 -10.32 10.16
C PHE A 297 9.82 -10.37 9.56
N GLY A 298 8.87 -10.98 10.27
CA GLY A 298 7.50 -11.11 9.77
C GLY A 298 6.84 -9.77 9.46
N VAL A 299 7.10 -8.75 10.29
CA VAL A 299 6.54 -7.40 10.04
C VAL A 299 7.28 -6.68 8.91
N GLY A 300 8.58 -6.91 8.74
CA GLY A 300 9.29 -6.40 7.56
C GLY A 300 8.81 -7.05 6.26
N VAL A 301 8.48 -8.35 6.26
CA VAL A 301 7.86 -9.01 5.09
C VAL A 301 6.50 -8.40 4.80
N PHE A 302 5.69 -8.15 5.82
CA PHE A 302 4.41 -7.45 5.65
C PHE A 302 4.61 -6.06 5.02
N LEU A 303 5.60 -5.28 5.46
CA LEU A 303 5.96 -4.00 4.84
C LEU A 303 6.27 -4.14 3.35
N THR A 304 7.12 -5.11 2.96
CA THR A 304 7.41 -5.32 1.53
C THR A 304 6.18 -5.66 0.69
N ILE A 305 5.23 -6.42 1.26
CA ILE A 305 3.96 -6.74 0.57
C ILE A 305 3.13 -5.46 0.39
N VAL A 306 3.03 -4.63 1.43
CA VAL A 306 2.33 -3.35 1.37
C VAL A 306 2.92 -2.46 0.27
N SER A 307 4.25 -2.34 0.21
CA SER A 307 4.93 -1.53 -0.80
C SER A 307 4.71 -2.08 -2.23
N ILE A 308 4.67 -3.41 -2.42
CA ILE A 308 4.35 -4.03 -3.73
C ILE A 308 2.91 -3.72 -4.17
N ILE A 309 1.93 -3.77 -3.25
CA ILE A 309 0.53 -3.48 -3.58
C ILE A 309 0.38 -2.05 -4.11
N ARG A 310 1.19 -1.10 -3.62
CA ARG A 310 1.18 0.29 -4.06
C ARG A 310 1.55 0.49 -5.54
N ILE A 311 2.34 -0.41 -6.14
CA ILE A 311 2.64 -0.34 -7.58
C ILE A 311 1.34 -0.39 -8.38
N LYS A 312 0.36 -1.21 -7.97
CA LYS A 312 -0.93 -1.29 -8.67
C LYS A 312 -1.68 0.03 -8.62
N SER A 313 -1.69 0.72 -7.47
CA SER A 313 -2.33 2.04 -7.39
C SER A 313 -1.65 3.09 -8.27
N LEU A 314 -0.32 3.02 -8.43
CA LEU A 314 0.40 3.93 -9.33
C LEU A 314 0.13 3.63 -10.81
N LEU A 315 0.07 2.36 -11.20
CA LEU A 315 -0.27 1.99 -12.57
C LEU A 315 -1.68 2.42 -12.94
N VAL A 316 -2.64 2.32 -12.02
CA VAL A 316 -4.00 2.83 -12.23
C VAL A 316 -3.99 4.36 -12.36
N PHE A 317 -3.29 5.07 -11.45
CA PHE A 317 -3.10 6.52 -11.52
C PHE A 317 -2.51 6.98 -12.86
N ALA A 318 -1.57 6.24 -13.44
CA ALA A 318 -0.93 6.58 -14.72
C ALA A 318 -1.90 6.56 -15.92
N THR A 319 -3.00 5.82 -15.81
CA THR A 319 -3.93 5.56 -16.91
C THR A 319 -5.30 6.20 -16.70
N SER A 320 -5.60 6.71 -15.50
CA SER A 320 -6.92 7.22 -15.16
C SER A 320 -7.03 8.73 -15.39
N PHE A 321 -8.15 9.14 -16.01
CA PHE A 321 -8.54 10.55 -16.08
C PHE A 321 -9.05 11.08 -14.73
N ASN A 322 -9.45 10.18 -13.83
CA ASN A 322 -10.03 10.51 -12.53
C ASN A 322 -8.99 10.46 -11.40
N VAL A 323 -8.07 11.41 -11.46
CA VAL A 323 -6.87 11.43 -10.61
C VAL A 323 -7.22 11.51 -9.12
N THR A 324 -8.18 12.35 -8.73
CA THR A 324 -8.52 12.60 -7.31
C THR A 324 -9.16 11.41 -6.61
N ALA A 325 -9.95 10.60 -7.33
CA ALA A 325 -10.56 9.39 -6.79
C ALA A 325 -9.50 8.28 -6.62
N GLU A 326 -8.68 8.02 -7.65
CA GLU A 326 -7.71 6.92 -7.64
C GLU A 326 -6.51 7.19 -6.73
N THR A 327 -6.12 8.46 -6.56
CA THR A 327 -5.01 8.86 -5.68
C THR A 327 -5.25 8.49 -4.21
N LEU A 328 -6.51 8.37 -3.78
CA LEU A 328 -6.86 8.01 -2.41
C LEU A 328 -6.18 6.71 -1.97
N TRP A 329 -6.26 5.66 -2.77
CA TRP A 329 -5.67 4.37 -2.42
C TRP A 329 -4.15 4.47 -2.34
N GLY A 330 -3.52 5.21 -3.26
CA GLY A 330 -2.08 5.48 -3.21
C GLY A 330 -1.65 6.18 -1.91
N ILE A 331 -2.42 7.15 -1.44
CA ILE A 331 -2.17 7.85 -0.18
C ILE A 331 -2.40 6.92 1.03
N ILE A 332 -3.48 6.15 1.05
CA ILE A 332 -3.75 5.19 2.14
C ILE A 332 -2.62 4.17 2.25
N TRP A 333 -2.14 3.60 1.14
CA TRP A 333 -1.03 2.65 1.19
C TRP A 333 0.27 3.30 1.67
N SER A 334 0.53 4.55 1.25
CA SER A 334 1.69 5.32 1.75
C SER A 334 1.57 5.59 3.26
N TYR A 335 0.37 5.93 3.74
CA TYR A 335 0.08 6.13 5.16
C TYR A 335 0.31 4.84 5.97
N VAL A 336 -0.19 3.70 5.49
CA VAL A 336 0.02 2.38 6.13
C VAL A 336 1.52 2.07 6.20
N GLU A 337 2.27 2.31 5.14
CA GLU A 337 3.71 2.08 5.10
C GLU A 337 4.46 2.88 6.16
N LEU A 338 4.17 4.18 6.31
CA LEU A 338 4.76 5.03 7.35
C LEU A 338 4.36 4.56 8.77
N CYS A 339 3.07 4.30 9.00
CA CYS A 339 2.56 3.81 10.28
C CYS A 339 3.23 2.51 10.72
N VAL A 340 3.33 1.54 9.81
CA VAL A 340 3.94 0.23 10.09
C VAL A 340 5.45 0.38 10.24
N GLY A 341 6.11 1.21 9.42
CA GLY A 341 7.54 1.48 9.51
C GLY A 341 7.95 2.03 10.88
N ILE A 342 7.23 3.06 11.36
CA ILE A 342 7.44 3.62 12.71
C ILE A 342 7.20 2.56 13.79
N SER A 343 6.11 1.79 13.66
CA SER A 343 5.76 0.73 14.62
C SER A 343 6.86 -0.33 14.72
N VAL A 344 7.40 -0.77 13.57
CA VAL A 344 8.51 -1.73 13.50
C VAL A 344 9.78 -1.19 14.15
N ALA A 345 10.14 0.06 13.89
CA ALA A 345 11.30 0.68 14.50
C ALA A 345 11.17 0.76 16.05
N CYS A 346 9.93 0.85 16.56
CA CYS A 346 9.62 0.90 17.99
C CYS A 346 9.49 -0.48 18.66
N MET A 347 9.18 -1.56 17.92
CA MET A 347 9.00 -2.92 18.44
C MET A 347 10.10 -3.45 19.37
N PRO A 348 11.41 -3.22 19.11
CA PRO A 348 12.47 -3.69 20.00
C PRO A 348 12.36 -3.12 21.42
N ALA A 349 12.01 -1.84 21.55
CA ALA A 349 11.86 -1.18 22.84
C ALA A 349 10.63 -1.71 23.58
N VAL A 350 9.51 -1.90 22.86
CA VAL A 350 8.29 -2.50 23.41
C VAL A 350 8.57 -3.91 23.94
N ARG A 351 9.33 -4.72 23.21
CA ARG A 351 9.72 -6.07 23.65
C ARG A 351 10.54 -6.02 24.93
N GLN A 352 11.50 -5.11 25.05
CA GLN A 352 12.34 -4.97 26.24
C GLN A 352 11.52 -4.58 27.48
N LEU A 353 10.54 -3.69 27.32
CA LEU A 353 9.60 -3.32 28.38
C LEU A 353 8.68 -4.47 28.79
N ALA A 354 8.11 -5.18 27.81
CA ALA A 354 7.21 -6.29 28.08
C ALA A 354 7.90 -7.37 28.93
N VAL A 355 9.16 -7.68 28.63
CA VAL A 355 9.97 -8.64 29.41
C VAL A 355 10.19 -8.19 30.85
N LYS A 356 10.30 -6.89 31.10
CA LYS A 356 10.58 -6.33 32.44
C LYS A 356 9.33 -6.21 33.31
N PHE A 357 8.21 -5.74 32.76
CA PHE A 357 7.00 -5.44 33.53
C PHE A 357 5.96 -6.56 33.55
N PHE A 358 5.94 -7.42 32.52
CA PHE A 358 4.93 -8.49 32.39
C PHE A 358 5.57 -9.89 32.33
N PRO A 359 6.44 -10.27 33.28
CA PRO A 359 7.09 -11.58 33.24
C PRO A 359 6.05 -12.72 33.28
N LYS A 360 4.98 -12.56 34.09
CA LYS A 360 3.89 -13.53 34.22
C LYS A 360 3.08 -13.71 32.92
N LEU A 361 2.82 -12.62 32.19
CA LEU A 361 2.03 -12.64 30.95
C LEU A 361 2.83 -13.32 29.82
N ILE A 362 4.14 -13.07 29.76
CA ILE A 362 5.06 -13.77 28.86
C ILE A 362 5.17 -15.24 29.23
N ASP A 363 5.21 -15.59 30.51
CA ASP A 363 5.22 -16.99 30.93
C ASP A 363 3.90 -17.72 30.61
N LEU A 364 2.75 -17.03 30.63
CA LEU A 364 1.46 -17.59 30.19
C LEU A 364 1.41 -17.82 28.66
N THR A 365 1.83 -16.85 27.85
CA THR A 365 1.95 -17.03 26.39
C THR A 365 2.98 -18.14 26.07
N ARG A 366 4.03 -18.27 26.89
CA ARG A 366 5.04 -19.32 26.77
C ARG A 366 4.48 -20.70 27.09
N GLN A 367 3.64 -20.83 28.11
CA GLN A 367 2.95 -22.08 28.43
C GLN A 367 1.99 -22.49 27.31
N SER A 368 1.26 -21.55 26.68
CA SER A 368 0.35 -21.89 25.58
C SER A 368 1.10 -22.36 24.32
N LEU A 369 2.19 -21.69 23.94
CA LEU A 369 3.02 -22.05 22.78
C LEU A 369 3.75 -23.39 22.97
N THR A 370 4.31 -23.63 24.16
CA THR A 370 4.94 -24.91 24.48
C THR A 370 3.93 -26.06 24.51
N ARG A 371 2.70 -25.83 25.01
CA ARG A 371 1.62 -26.84 24.99
C ARG A 371 1.21 -27.21 23.56
N SER A 372 1.09 -26.22 22.66
CA SER A 372 0.83 -26.44 21.23
C SER A 372 1.98 -27.18 20.52
N THR A 373 3.23 -26.84 20.83
CA THR A 373 4.40 -27.50 20.22
C THR A 373 4.56 -28.94 20.73
N ARG A 374 4.33 -29.19 22.03
CA ARG A 374 4.39 -30.53 22.63
C ARG A 374 3.27 -31.43 22.10
N HIS A 375 2.08 -30.89 21.85
CA HIS A 375 0.99 -31.61 21.20
C HIS A 375 1.35 -32.01 19.76
N ASN A 376 1.91 -31.11 18.96
CA ASN A 376 2.37 -31.41 17.60
C ASN A 376 3.50 -32.46 17.57
N TYR A 377 4.46 -32.41 18.49
CA TYR A 377 5.52 -33.42 18.61
C TYR A 377 5.00 -34.78 19.08
N ALA A 378 4.09 -34.81 20.05
CA ALA A 378 3.45 -36.04 20.52
C ALA A 378 2.61 -36.68 19.40
N GLN A 379 1.89 -35.87 18.62
CA GLN A 379 1.13 -36.33 17.47
C GLN A 379 2.04 -36.89 16.37
N LYS A 380 3.14 -36.21 16.02
CA LYS A 380 4.13 -36.74 15.06
C LYS A 380 4.78 -38.04 15.53
N ARG A 381 5.11 -38.14 16.82
CA ARG A 381 5.70 -39.35 17.41
C ARG A 381 4.70 -40.51 17.38
N TYR A 382 3.44 -40.27 17.72
CA TYR A 382 2.37 -41.26 17.60
C TYR A 382 2.18 -41.77 16.17
N PHE A 383 2.19 -40.88 15.16
CA PHE A 383 2.10 -41.30 13.76
C PHE A 383 3.34 -42.07 13.29
N TYR A 384 4.55 -41.70 13.75
CA TYR A 384 5.79 -42.39 13.43
C TYR A 384 5.85 -43.79 14.05
N ASP A 385 5.50 -43.91 15.33
CA ASP A 385 5.45 -45.19 16.05
C ASP A 385 4.41 -46.13 15.40
N ARG A 386 3.24 -45.61 15.02
CA ARG A 386 2.20 -46.36 14.30
C ARG A 386 2.64 -46.80 12.90
N TRP A 387 3.46 -46.01 12.22
CA TRP A 387 4.03 -46.37 10.91
C TRP A 387 5.07 -47.49 11.03
N ILE A 388 5.90 -47.46 12.08
CA ILE A 388 6.85 -48.55 12.39
C ILE A 388 6.10 -49.85 12.68
N GLU A 389 5.06 -49.82 13.51
CA GLU A 389 4.25 -51.01 13.79
C GLU A 389 3.60 -51.59 12.52
N THR A 390 3.11 -50.74 11.62
CA THR A 390 2.56 -51.21 10.33
C THR A 390 3.62 -51.74 9.38
N ALA A 391 4.83 -51.19 9.40
CA ALA A 391 5.97 -51.69 8.61
C ALA A 391 6.46 -53.05 9.12
N GLU A 392 6.53 -53.25 10.44
CA GLU A 392 6.90 -54.54 11.05
C GLU A 392 5.84 -55.62 10.81
N MET A 393 4.55 -55.29 10.85
CA MET A 393 3.50 -56.25 10.51
C MET A 393 3.57 -56.68 9.04
N LYS A 394 3.83 -55.73 8.13
CA LYS A 394 4.01 -56.05 6.70
C LYS A 394 5.26 -56.87 6.44
N SER A 395 6.37 -56.64 7.14
CA SER A 395 7.58 -57.46 6.98
C SER A 395 7.35 -58.90 7.45
N LYS A 396 6.62 -59.10 8.57
CA LYS A 396 6.23 -60.44 9.05
C LYS A 396 5.30 -61.17 8.08
N GLN A 397 4.34 -60.47 7.46
CA GLN A 397 3.49 -61.05 6.41
C GLN A 397 4.27 -61.42 5.14
N LEU A 398 5.23 -60.60 4.71
CA LEU A 398 6.10 -60.92 3.57
C LEU A 398 6.99 -62.15 3.88
N PHE A 399 7.48 -62.26 5.11
CA PHE A 399 8.29 -63.39 5.55
C PHE A 399 7.48 -64.69 5.64
N SER A 400 6.21 -64.64 6.07
CA SER A 400 5.32 -65.81 6.05
C SER A 400 4.98 -66.26 4.64
N LEU A 401 4.76 -65.32 3.71
CA LEU A 401 4.52 -65.65 2.30
C LEU A 401 5.76 -66.29 1.65
N GLN A 402 6.97 -65.80 1.94
CA GLN A 402 8.21 -66.41 1.44
C GLN A 402 8.41 -67.85 1.94
N HIS A 403 8.02 -68.16 3.18
CA HIS A 403 8.04 -69.53 3.69
C HIS A 403 7.02 -70.45 3.01
N GLU A 404 5.86 -69.93 2.62
CA GLU A 404 4.80 -70.68 1.94
C GLU A 404 5.17 -70.99 0.47
N TYR A 405 5.83 -70.05 -0.23
CA TYR A 405 6.32 -70.27 -1.60
C TYR A 405 7.55 -71.20 -1.66
N CYS A 406 8.43 -71.21 -0.66
CA CYS A 406 9.55 -72.15 -0.60
C CYS A 406 9.10 -73.60 -0.44
N TYR A 407 7.94 -73.86 0.18
CA TYR A 407 7.42 -75.21 0.38
C TYR A 407 6.84 -75.85 -0.90
N TYR A 408 6.47 -75.03 -1.89
CA TYR A 408 5.87 -75.48 -3.16
C TYR A 408 6.88 -75.63 -4.31
N CYS A 409 8.11 -75.14 -4.21
CA CYS A 409 9.15 -75.34 -5.24
C CYS A 409 9.96 -76.65 -5.05
N THR A 410 9.74 -77.38 -3.95
CA THR A 410 10.46 -78.63 -3.62
C THR A 410 9.59 -79.89 -3.74
N LYS A 411 8.52 -79.86 -4.55
CA LYS A 411 7.73 -81.04 -4.92
C LYS A 411 7.55 -81.14 -6.42
#